data_AF-A0A3D1E296-F1
#
_entry.id   AF-A0A3D1E296-F1
#
_cell.length_a   1.000
_cell.length_b   1.000
_cell.length_c   1.000
_cell.angle_alpha   90.00
_cell.angle_beta   90.00
_cell.angle_gamma   90.00
#
_symmetry.space_group_name_H-M   'P 1'
#
loop_
_entity.id
_entity.type
_entity.pdbx_description
1 polymer ?
#
loop_
_entity_poly.entity_id
_entity_poly.type
_entity_poly.pdbx_seq_one_letter_code
_entity_poly.pdbx_strand_id
1 'polypeptide(L)' 'WVLVTSAAHMPRAMGAFAAAGWGPVIAYPTDFRTTPGISGLFSMQGGFSAVRNWLHEGVGLAAYWLTGRSDRLLP' A
#
# COMPACT_ATOMS: atom_id res chain seq x y z
N TRP A 1 -16.15 8.53 6.16
CA TRP A 1 -15.82 8.56 4.72
C TRP A 1 -15.46 7.16 4.24
N VAL A 2 -15.56 6.86 2.96
CA VAL A 2 -15.06 5.59 2.37
C VAL A 2 -13.90 5.92 1.44
N LEU A 3 -12.75 5.28 1.66
CA LEU A 3 -11.56 5.47 0.84
C LEU A 3 -11.36 4.28 -0.08
N VAL A 4 -11.61 4.50 -1.37
CA VAL A 4 -11.44 3.50 -2.42
C VAL A 4 -10.09 3.74 -3.10
N THR A 5 -9.19 2.77 -3.04
CA THR A 5 -7.91 2.77 -3.76
C THR A 5 -7.36 1.36 -3.88
N SER A 6 -6.34 1.16 -4.72
CA SER A 6 -5.64 -0.13 -4.81
C SER A 6 -5.14 -0.59 -3.44
N ALA A 7 -5.29 -1.88 -3.16
CA ALA A 7 -4.88 -2.53 -1.93
C ALA A 7 -3.40 -2.29 -1.62
N ALA A 8 -2.55 -2.19 -2.66
CA ALA A 8 -1.13 -1.91 -2.51
C ALA A 8 -0.86 -0.54 -1.87
N HIS A 9 -1.66 0.47 -2.21
CA HIS A 9 -1.51 1.84 -1.72
C HIS A 9 -2.29 2.12 -0.43
N MET A 10 -3.17 1.20 -0.03
CA MET A 10 -4.12 1.41 1.05
C MET A 10 -3.47 1.86 2.37
N PRO A 11 -2.35 1.25 2.83
CA PRO A 11 -1.69 1.69 4.05
C PRO A 11 -1.30 3.17 3.98
N ARG A 12 -0.54 3.56 2.96
CA ARG A 12 -0.07 4.95 2.79
C ARG A 12 -1.23 5.94 2.68
N ALA A 13 -2.28 5.57 1.95
CA ALA A 13 -3.45 6.41 1.77
C ALA A 13 -4.20 6.66 3.09
N MET A 14 -4.36 5.63 3.93
CA MET A 14 -4.98 5.78 5.26
C MET A 14 -4.16 6.73 6.16
N GLY A 15 -2.83 6.60 6.16
CA GLY A 15 -1.94 7.52 6.87
C GLY A 15 -2.08 8.98 6.40
N ALA A 16 -2.16 9.18 5.08
CA ALA A 16 -2.32 10.50 4.48
C ALA A 16 -3.65 11.18 4.82
N PHE A 17 -4.76 10.42 4.78
CA PHE A 17 -6.07 10.94 5.13
C PHE A 17 -6.16 11.27 6.62
N ALA A 18 -5.57 10.43 7.49
CA ALA A 18 -5.48 10.71 8.92
C ALA A 18 -4.68 12.01 9.20
N ALA A 19 -3.49 12.15 8.61
CA ALA A 19 -2.65 13.34 8.78
C ALA A 19 -3.32 14.62 8.22
N ALA A 20 -4.18 14.48 7.19
CA ALA A 20 -4.98 15.58 6.65
C ALA A 20 -6.23 15.92 7.50
N GLY A 21 -6.40 15.29 8.67
CA GLY A 21 -7.50 15.58 9.60
C GLY A 21 -8.85 15.03 9.17
N TRP A 22 -8.89 14.03 8.27
CA TRP A 22 -10.14 13.41 7.89
C TRP A 22 -10.68 12.56 9.06
N GLY A 23 -11.97 12.72 9.36
CA GLY A 23 -12.69 11.90 10.36
C GLY A 23 -12.71 10.41 9.98
N PRO A 24 -13.37 9.53 10.75
CA PRO A 24 -13.28 8.07 10.55
C PRO A 24 -13.48 7.66 9.09
N VAL A 25 -12.42 7.10 8.51
CA VAL A 25 -12.35 6.63 7.13
C VAL A 25 -12.41 5.11 7.12
N ILE A 26 -13.34 4.56 6.34
CA ILE A 26 -13.48 3.12 6.09
C ILE A 26 -12.63 2.78 4.88
N ALA A 27 -11.63 1.92 5.06
CA ALA A 27 -10.80 1.44 3.96
C ALA A 27 -11.61 0.50 3.05
N TYR A 28 -11.60 0.76 1.75
CA TYR A 28 -12.21 -0.09 0.73
C TYR A 28 -11.19 -0.44 -0.36
N PRO A 29 -10.29 -1.41 -0.08
CA PRO A 29 -9.20 -1.76 -1.00
C PRO A 29 -9.71 -2.48 -2.25
N THR A 30 -9.15 -2.12 -3.40
CA THR A 30 -9.43 -2.73 -4.71
C THR A 30 -8.15 -3.31 -5.32
N ASP A 31 -8.21 -3.92 -6.50
CA ASP A 31 -7.01 -4.37 -7.25
C ASP A 31 -6.07 -5.27 -6.42
N PHE A 32 -6.66 -6.27 -5.74
CA PHE A 32 -5.88 -7.26 -5.01
C PHE A 32 -5.07 -8.10 -5.99
N ARG A 33 -3.75 -8.11 -5.81
CA ARG A 33 -2.87 -9.02 -6.53
C ARG A 33 -2.87 -10.36 -5.83
N THR A 34 -3.71 -11.26 -6.32
CA THR A 34 -3.81 -12.64 -5.84
C THR A 34 -3.11 -13.58 -6.81
N THR A 35 -2.34 -14.53 -6.29
CA THR A 35 -1.84 -15.66 -7.09
C THR A 35 -2.86 -16.79 -7.00
N PRO A 36 -3.51 -17.20 -8.11
CA PRO A 36 -4.48 -18.28 -8.07
C PRO A 36 -3.76 -19.63 -7.91
N GLY A 37 -3.90 -20.26 -6.74
CA GLY A 37 -3.40 -21.61 -6.46
C GLY A 37 -1.87 -21.76 -6.44
N ILE A 38 -1.39 -23.01 -6.39
CA ILE A 38 0.04 -23.35 -6.56
C ILE A 38 0.30 -23.49 -8.06
N SER A 39 0.20 -22.40 -8.83
CA SER A 39 0.48 -22.44 -10.27
C SER A 39 1.82 -21.78 -10.57
N GLY A 40 2.79 -22.60 -11.00
CA GLY A 40 4.01 -22.14 -11.65
C GLY A 40 5.22 -22.07 -10.73
N LEU A 41 6.18 -22.95 -10.98
CA LEU A 41 7.54 -22.95 -10.45
C LEU A 41 8.14 -21.53 -10.53
N PHE A 42 8.88 -21.13 -9.49
CA PHE A 42 9.71 -19.93 -9.37
C PHE A 42 9.86 -19.11 -10.68
N SER A 43 9.25 -17.93 -10.73
CA SER A 43 9.44 -16.96 -11.82
C SER A 43 10.33 -15.82 -11.36
N MET A 44 11.54 -15.74 -11.92
CA MET A 44 12.49 -14.68 -11.59
C MET A 44 11.95 -13.30 -11.98
N GLN A 45 11.31 -13.15 -13.15
CA GLN A 45 10.65 -11.90 -13.55
C GLN A 45 9.48 -11.51 -12.63
N GLY A 46 8.66 -12.48 -12.22
CA GLY A 46 7.58 -12.27 -11.27
C GLY A 46 8.11 -11.80 -9.91
N GLY A 47 9.18 -12.43 -9.43
CA GLY A 47 9.88 -12.07 -8.20
C GLY A 47 10.43 -10.64 -8.23
N PHE A 48 11.17 -10.26 -9.28
CA PHE A 48 11.67 -8.89 -9.42
C PHE A 48 10.55 -7.86 -9.47
N SER A 49 9.46 -8.16 -10.17
CA SER A 49 8.30 -7.29 -10.22
C SER A 49 7.68 -7.12 -8.84
N ALA A 50 7.52 -8.21 -8.08
CA ALA A 50 6.99 -8.18 -6.72
C ALA A 50 7.89 -7.34 -5.77
N VAL A 51 9.20 -7.58 -5.79
CA VAL A 51 10.18 -6.81 -4.99
C VAL A 51 10.15 -5.34 -5.36
N ARG A 52 10.12 -5.00 -6.65
CA ARG A 52 10.02 -3.60 -7.10
C ARG A 52 8.78 -2.91 -6.54
N ASN A 53 7.63 -3.58 -6.57
CA ASN A 53 6.38 -3.00 -6.05
C ASN A 53 6.43 -2.85 -4.53
N TRP A 54 6.97 -3.86 -3.83
CA TRP A 54 7.14 -3.79 -2.38
C TRP A 54 8.07 -2.64 -1.98
N LEU A 55 9.20 -2.47 -2.68
CA LEU A 55 10.12 -1.35 -2.46
C LEU A 55 9.45 0.00 -2.77
N HIS A 56 8.68 0.10 -3.85
CA HIS A 56 8.00 1.34 -4.21
C HIS A 56 7.05 1.80 -3.10
N GLU A 57 6.26 0.89 -2.54
CA GLU A 57 5.34 1.22 -1.44
C GLU A 57 6.07 1.42 -0.11
N GLY A 58 7.09 0.61 0.20
CA GLY A 58 7.90 0.77 1.42
C GLY A 58 8.61 2.12 1.46
N VAL A 59 9.24 2.53 0.36
CA VAL A 59 9.85 3.86 0.21
C VAL A 59 8.77 4.95 0.27
N GLY A 60 7.60 4.70 -0.32
CA GLY A 60 6.45 5.60 -0.24
C GLY A 60 5.99 5.87 1.20
N LEU A 61 5.90 4.83 2.03
CA LEU A 61 5.56 4.95 3.45
C LEU A 61 6.62 5.74 4.22
N ALA A 62 7.91 5.40 4.03
CA ALA A 62 9.01 6.12 4.66
C ALA A 62 9.04 7.60 4.28
N ALA A 63 8.85 7.92 2.99
CA ALA A 63 8.79 9.29 2.51
C ALA A 63 7.59 10.06 3.11
N TYR A 64 6.42 9.43 3.22
CA TYR A 64 5.24 10.08 3.79
C TYR A 64 5.42 10.36 5.29
N TRP A 65 6.00 9.42 6.03
CA TRP A 65 6.32 9.61 7.43
C TRP A 65 7.35 10.73 7.64
N LEU A 66 8.48 10.69 6.91
CA LEU A 66 9.53 11.71 7.01
C LEU A 66 9.07 13.11 6.61
N THR A 67 8.07 13.22 5.75
CA THR A 67 7.52 14.50 5.29
C THR A 67 6.28 14.97 6.05
N GLY A 68 5.91 14.28 7.13
CA GLY A 68 4.74 14.65 7.95
C GLY A 68 3.39 14.43 7.25
N ARG A 69 3.37 13.65 6.16
CA ARG A 69 2.14 13.24 5.47
C ARG A 69 1.54 11.97 6.05
N SER A 70 2.14 11.40 7.09
CA SER A 70 1.59 10.29 7.88
C SER A 70 2.20 10.36 9.27
N ASP A 71 1.37 10.23 10.32
CA ASP A 71 1.82 10.30 11.71
C ASP A 71 2.60 9.06 12.17
N ARG A 72 2.44 7.94 11.44
CA ARG A 72 3.10 6.66 11.70
C ARG A 72 3.64 6.04 10.43
N LEU A 73 4.73 5.27 10.56
CA LEU A 73 5.38 4.59 9.44
C LEU A 73 4.53 3.43 8.90
N LEU A 74 3.89 2.68 9.80
CA LEU A 74 2.95 1.62 9.48
C LEU A 74 1.58 1.98 10.07
N PRO A 75 0.53 2.13 9.24
CA PRO A 75 -0.83 2.45 9.67
C PRO A 75 -1.54 1.27 10.32
#